data_AF-A0A7X5VT08-F1
#
_entry.id   AF-A0A7X5VT08-F1
#
_cell.length_a   1.000
_cell.length_b   1.000
_cell.length_c   1.000
_cell.angle_alpha   90.00
_cell.angle_beta   90.00
_cell.angle_gamma   90.00
#
_symmetry.space_group_name_H-M   'P 1'
#
loop_
_entity.id
_entity.type
_entity.pdbx_description
1 polymer ?
#
loop_
_entity_poly.entity_id
_entity_poly.type
_entity_poly.pdbx_seq_one_letter_code
_entity_poly.pdbx_strand_id
1 'polypeptide(L)' 'AQTARGAAELVLRGLAHPEGEIDRVTTPRGCTIAGLNELEHRGFSSAMIRGILTSSRRAAELT' A
#
# COMPACT_ATOMS: atom_id res chain seq x y z
N ALA A 1 -4.14 -3.58 -13.43
CA ALA A 1 -5.03 -2.48 -13.02
C ALA A 1 -6.18 -2.95 -12.12
N GLN A 2 -6.90 -4.02 -12.48
CA GLN A 2 -8.09 -4.46 -11.73
C GLN A 2 -7.85 -4.79 -10.26
N THR A 3 -6.73 -5.43 -9.92
CA THR A 3 -6.39 -5.77 -8.52
C THR A 3 -6.34 -4.54 -7.61
N ALA A 4 -5.66 -3.48 -8.04
CA ALA A 4 -5.54 -2.24 -7.26
C ALA A 4 -6.89 -1.53 -7.12
N ARG A 5 -7.70 -1.50 -8.20
CA ARG A 5 -9.06 -0.95 -8.15
C ARG A 5 -9.94 -1.71 -7.16
N GLY A 6 -9.93 -3.04 -7.21
CA GLY A 6 -10.73 -3.88 -6.32
C GLY A 6 -10.31 -3.69 -4.85
N ALA A 7 -9.01 -3.67 -4.57
CA ALA A 7 -8.50 -3.40 -3.22
C ALA A 7 -8.92 -2.01 -2.70
N ALA A 8 -8.78 -0.97 -3.53
CA ALA A 8 -9.21 0.38 -3.17
C ALA A 8 -10.73 0.46 -2.92
N GLU A 9 -11.53 -0.21 -3.74
CA GLU A 9 -12.99 -0.27 -3.59
C GLU A 9 -13.41 -0.99 -2.30
N LEU A 10 -12.71 -2.06 -1.90
CA LEU A 10 -12.94 -2.74 -0.62
C LEU A 10 -12.63 -1.84 0.58
N VAL A 11 -11.50 -1.14 0.54
CA VAL A 11 -11.11 -0.21 1.62
C VAL A 11 -12.08 0.97 1.72
N LEU A 12 -12.50 1.55 0.59
CA LEU A 12 -13.44 2.68 0.56
C LEU A 12 -14.85 2.30 1.04
N ARG A 13 -15.26 1.04 0.85
CA ARG A 13 -16.56 0.53 1.31
C ARG A 13 -16.53 0.03 2.74
N GLY A 14 -15.38 -0.41 3.22
CA GLY A 14 -15.19 -0.92 4.57
C GLY A 14 -15.16 0.20 5.61
N LEU A 15 -15.49 -0.14 6.85
CA LEU A 15 -15.24 0.70 8.03
C LEU A 15 -13.98 0.26 8.81
N ALA A 16 -13.29 -0.77 8.30
CA ALA A 16 -12.10 -1.32 8.94
C ALA A 16 -10.87 -0.47 8.61
N HIS A 17 -9.96 -0.38 9.58
CA HIS A 17 -8.65 0.19 9.35
C HIS A 17 -7.91 -0.63 8.27
N PRO A 18 -7.18 -0.02 7.31
CA PRO A 18 -6.48 -0.74 6.25
C PRO A 18 -5.57 -1.86 6.74
N GLU A 19 -4.94 -1.69 7.89
CA GLU A 19 -4.12 -2.75 8.53
C GLU A 19 -4.92 -4.03 8.79
N GLY A 20 -6.16 -3.91 9.27
CA GLY A 20 -7.02 -5.07 9.51
C GLY A 20 -7.41 -5.78 8.21
N GLU A 21 -7.49 -5.04 7.10
CA GLU A 21 -7.73 -5.60 5.78
C GLU A 21 -6.49 -6.35 5.23
N ILE A 22 -5.30 -5.83 5.52
CA ILE A 22 -4.02 -6.50 5.21
C ILE A 22 -3.93 -7.81 6.01
N ASP A 23 -4.16 -7.77 7.32
CA ASP A 23 -4.14 -8.95 8.19
C ASP A 23 -5.13 -10.02 7.71
N ARG A 24 -6.33 -9.60 7.29
CA ARG A 24 -7.39 -10.52 6.83
C ARG A 24 -6.96 -11.38 5.63
N VAL A 25 -6.14 -10.83 4.73
CA VAL A 25 -5.68 -11.54 3.51
C VAL A 25 -4.28 -12.14 3.66
N THR A 26 -3.67 -11.98 4.83
CA THR A 26 -2.28 -12.36 5.11
C THR A 26 -2.24 -13.56 6.05
N THR A 27 -2.39 -14.75 5.48
CA THR A 27 -2.33 -16.00 6.27
C THR A 27 -0.88 -16.36 6.63
N PRO A 28 -0.63 -16.91 7.84
CA PRO A 28 0.69 -17.44 8.20
C PRO A 28 1.22 -18.43 7.16
N ARG A 29 2.48 -18.26 6.74
CA ARG A 29 3.15 -19.07 5.69
C ARG A 29 2.47 -19.05 4.31
N GLY A 30 1.54 -18.13 4.06
CA GLY A 30 0.85 -17.98 2.78
C GLY A 30 1.67 -17.24 1.72
N CYS A 31 1.17 -17.21 0.49
CA CYS A 31 1.80 -16.47 -0.61
C CYS A 31 1.73 -14.95 -0.43
N THR A 32 0.65 -14.43 0.18
CA THR A 32 0.49 -12.99 0.45
C THR A 32 1.59 -12.44 1.35
N ILE A 33 1.87 -13.11 2.48
CA ILE A 33 2.93 -12.66 3.41
C ILE A 33 4.32 -12.79 2.77
N ALA A 34 4.56 -13.82 1.97
CA ALA A 34 5.82 -13.97 1.25
C ALA A 34 6.04 -12.80 0.26
N GLY A 35 5.00 -12.41 -0.48
CA GLY A 35 5.04 -11.26 -1.37
C GLY A 35 5.25 -9.94 -0.61
N LEU A 36 4.50 -9.71 0.46
CA LEU A 36 4.63 -8.50 1.28
C LEU A 36 6.04 -8.35 1.86
N ASN A 37 6.62 -9.45 2.36
CA ASN A 37 7.97 -9.46 2.89
C ASN A 37 9.02 -9.08 1.83
N GLU A 38 8.91 -9.61 0.60
CA GLU A 38 9.84 -9.22 -0.48
C GLU A 38 9.69 -7.73 -0.84
N LEU A 39 8.46 -7.22 -0.91
CA LEU A 39 8.21 -5.80 -1.17
C LEU A 39 8.88 -4.90 -0.11
N GLU A 40 8.69 -5.24 1.16
CA GLU A 40 9.30 -4.48 2.27
C GLU A 40 10.83 -4.65 2.31
N HIS A 41 11.35 -5.83 2.01
CA HIS A 41 12.79 -6.06 1.90
C HIS A 41 13.44 -5.20 0.79
N ARG A 42 12.66 -4.86 -0.25
CA ARG A 42 13.06 -3.92 -1.32
C ARG A 42 12.74 -2.45 -1.02
N GLY A 43 12.24 -2.14 0.18
CA GLY A 43 11.98 -0.78 0.64
C GLY A 43 10.72 -0.14 0.02
N PHE A 44 9.74 -0.93 -0.39
CA PHE A 44 8.53 -0.46 -1.08
C PHE A 44 7.78 0.63 -0.30
N SER A 45 7.40 0.39 0.96
CA SER A 45 6.69 1.39 1.77
C SER A 45 7.44 2.71 1.89
N SER A 46 8.76 2.61 2.08
CA SER A 46 9.65 3.77 2.19
C SER A 46 9.72 4.58 0.88
N ALA A 47 9.79 3.89 -0.26
CA ALA A 47 9.79 4.51 -1.58
C ALA A 47 8.45 5.22 -1.87
N MET A 48 7.32 4.61 -1.53
CA MET A 48 5.99 5.20 -1.70
C MET A 48 5.83 6.50 -0.91
N ILE A 49 6.17 6.49 0.38
CA ILE A 49 6.08 7.68 1.25
C ILE A 49 6.98 8.80 0.72
N ARG A 50 8.24 8.50 0.41
CA ARG A 50 9.18 9.49 -0.14
C ARG A 50 8.73 10.02 -1.49
N GLY A 51 8.15 9.18 -2.34
CA GLY A 51 7.58 9.57 -3.62
C GLY A 51 6.52 10.65 -3.45
N ILE A 52 5.52 10.40 -2.58
CA ILE A 52 4.44 11.36 -2.29
C ILE A 52 5.00 12.68 -1.74
N LEU A 53 5.91 12.62 -0.75
CA LEU A 53 6.50 13.82 -0.17
C LEU A 53 7.31 14.63 -1.18
N THR A 54 8.11 13.95 -2.01
CA THR A 54 8.93 14.60 -3.04
C THR A 54 8.04 15.25 -4.09
N SER A 55 7.00 14.56 -4.56
CA SER A 55 6.02 15.11 -5.50
C SER A 55 5.28 16.30 -4.92
N SER A 56 4.86 16.24 -3.65
CA SER A 56 4.17 17.34 -2.97
C SER A 56 5.07 18.59 -2.86
N ARG A 57 6.34 18.44 -2.45
CA ARG A 57 7.30 19.55 -2.42
C ARG A 57 7.53 20.15 -3.80
N ARG A 58 7.71 19.30 -4.82
CA ARG A 58 7.91 19.77 -6.19
C ARG A 58 6.69 20.52 -6.72
N ALA A 59 5.48 20.06 -6.42
CA ALA A 59 4.25 20.75 -6.81
C ALA A 59 4.13 22.14 -6.16
N ALA A 60 4.53 22.27 -4.90
CA ALA A 60 4.54 23.55 -4.19
C ALA A 60 5.54 24.57 -4.78
N GLU A 61 6.65 24.11 -5.38
CA GLU A 61 7.61 24.99 -6.10
C GLU A 61 7.10 25.45 -7.48
N LEU A 62 6.11 24.75 -8.04
CA LEU A 62 5.54 25.04 -9.37
C LEU A 62 4.31 25.96 -9.30
N THR A 63 3.85 26.30 -8.10
CA THR A 63 2.70 27.20 -7.85
C THR A 63 3.22 28.54 -7.38
#